data_AF-A0AAW4PQC9-F1
#
_entry.id   AF-A0AAW4PQC9-F1
#
_cell.length_a   1.000
_cell.length_b   1.000
_cell.length_c   1.000
_cell.angle_alpha   90.00
_cell.angle_beta   90.00
_cell.angle_gamma   90.00
#
_symmetry.space_group_name_H-M   'P 1'
#
loop_
_entity.id
_entity.type
_entity.pdbx_description
1 polymer ?
#
loop_
_entity_poly.entity_id
_entity_poly.type
_entity_poly.pdbx_seq_one_letter_code
_entity_poly.pdbx_strand_id
1 'polypeptide(L)'
;MRILARINARADTAYDNTYHHKLRGRIWNALDGTEYDSIHDENRPKGFTYSNPFPPGDMREGDERTLLVASPNEELLAHVAADLKDDRELNIGEMPFHVDSVNGLATDVGEPGTSGTIETGTGVLVRIPPWRFEEYDIDVDHDEAEFWRPQHTMEPFRNQIENNLDKKHDLFCPDYLPGPSEADGDLFDGADLIKTFSIPVTVTQGQRETWVLSKWRFDYTVRDDHHRRHLNLALDTGIGERNSLGFGFVNITEKDSQDARTGGRIGART
;
A
#
# COMPACT_ATOMS: atom_id res chain seq x y z
N MET A 1 -11.06 0.15 -3.09
CA MET A 1 -11.81 1.08 -2.21
C MET A 1 -10.99 1.41 -0.97
N ARG A 2 -11.30 2.52 -0.27
CA ARG A 2 -10.58 2.91 0.94
C ARG A 2 -11.48 3.47 2.02
N ILE A 3 -11.00 3.39 3.26
CA ILE A 3 -11.52 4.16 4.39
C ILE A 3 -10.43 5.11 4.90
N LEU A 4 -10.87 6.27 5.35
CA LEU A 4 -10.06 7.32 5.95
C LEU A 4 -10.53 7.51 7.39
N ALA A 5 -9.65 7.19 8.34
CA ALA A 5 -9.84 7.51 9.74
C ALA A 5 -9.07 8.78 10.11
N ARG A 6 -9.77 9.78 10.65
CA ARG A 6 -9.13 10.91 11.34
C ARG A 6 -8.92 10.52 12.79
N ILE A 7 -7.70 10.67 13.27
CA ILE A 7 -7.30 10.24 14.61
C ILE A 7 -6.53 11.35 15.30
N ASN A 8 -6.73 11.53 16.59
CA ASN A 8 -6.02 12.56 17.38
C ASN A 8 -5.14 11.92 18.44
N ALA A 9 -3.94 12.43 18.61
CA ALA A 9 -3.07 12.03 19.69
C ALA A 9 -3.71 12.36 21.05
N ARG A 10 -3.74 11.41 21.97
CA ARG A 10 -4.29 11.61 23.33
C ARG A 10 -3.24 12.02 24.36
N ALA A 11 -1.98 12.08 23.96
CA ALA A 11 -0.86 12.50 24.80
C ALA A 11 0.31 12.92 23.91
N ASP A 12 1.24 13.67 24.50
CA ASP A 12 2.56 13.88 23.92
C ASP A 12 3.28 12.53 23.76
N THR A 13 3.71 12.21 22.54
CA THR A 13 4.36 10.93 22.27
C THR A 13 5.35 11.03 21.10
N ALA A 14 6.42 10.25 21.19
CA ALA A 14 7.37 10.10 20.11
C ALA A 14 6.80 9.21 19.01
N TYR A 15 7.11 9.52 17.76
CA TYR A 15 6.61 8.72 16.64
C TYR A 15 7.34 7.37 16.55
N ASP A 16 6.62 6.28 16.75
CA ASP A 16 7.16 4.93 16.64
C ASP A 16 7.09 4.41 15.20
N ASN A 17 8.26 4.29 14.56
CA ASN A 17 8.40 3.74 13.20
C ASN A 17 8.19 2.22 13.13
N THR A 18 8.01 1.53 14.27
CA THR A 18 7.72 0.09 14.35
C THR A 18 6.23 -0.22 14.52
N TYR A 19 5.36 0.74 14.20
CA TYR A 19 3.89 0.67 14.32
C TYR A 19 3.23 -0.56 13.69
N HIS A 20 3.86 -1.15 12.66
CA HIS A 20 3.34 -2.23 11.81
C HIS A 20 2.61 -3.34 12.57
N HIS A 21 3.24 -3.95 13.57
CA HIS A 21 2.68 -5.10 14.27
C HIS A 21 1.43 -4.74 15.08
N LYS A 22 1.43 -3.57 15.75
CA LYS A 22 0.33 -3.14 16.60
C LYS A 22 -0.88 -2.70 15.79
N LEU A 23 -0.62 -1.95 14.71
CA LEU A 23 -1.68 -1.54 13.79
C LEU A 23 -2.28 -2.73 13.04
N ARG A 24 -1.44 -3.68 12.59
CA ARG A 24 -1.92 -4.97 12.06
C ARG A 24 -2.86 -5.66 13.05
N GLY A 25 -2.47 -5.77 14.32
CA GLY A 25 -3.27 -6.42 15.35
C GLY A 25 -4.65 -5.77 15.49
N ARG A 26 -4.72 -4.42 15.50
CA ARG A 26 -6.00 -3.71 15.53
C ARG A 26 -6.90 -4.06 14.34
N ILE A 27 -6.36 -4.10 13.12
CA ILE A 27 -7.13 -4.43 11.92
C ILE A 27 -7.62 -5.89 11.96
N TRP A 28 -6.78 -6.85 12.39
CA TRP A 28 -7.22 -8.24 12.49
C TRP A 28 -8.24 -8.48 13.59
N ASN A 29 -8.14 -7.77 14.72
CA ASN A 29 -9.18 -7.82 15.76
C ASN A 29 -10.55 -7.37 15.22
N ALA A 30 -10.58 -6.40 14.30
CA ALA A 30 -11.81 -5.97 13.64
C ALA A 30 -12.41 -7.03 12.70
N LEU A 31 -11.60 -8.01 12.28
CA LEU A 31 -12.00 -9.10 11.38
C LEU A 31 -12.24 -10.41 12.13
N ASP A 32 -11.98 -10.46 13.44
CA ASP A 32 -12.20 -11.63 14.28
C ASP A 32 -13.67 -12.04 14.25
N GLY A 33 -13.93 -13.34 14.08
CA GLY A 33 -15.27 -13.90 13.95
C GLY A 33 -16.01 -13.57 12.64
N THR A 34 -15.36 -12.92 11.67
CA THR A 34 -15.88 -12.72 10.30
C THR A 34 -15.40 -13.82 9.35
N GLU A 35 -15.89 -13.85 8.11
CA GLU A 35 -15.35 -14.79 7.10
C GLU A 35 -13.87 -14.55 6.77
N TYR A 36 -13.39 -13.33 7.01
CA TYR A 36 -12.01 -12.90 6.74
C TYR A 36 -11.01 -13.37 7.81
N ASP A 37 -11.47 -13.81 8.98
CA ASP A 37 -10.61 -14.26 10.09
C ASP A 37 -9.67 -15.39 9.64
N SER A 38 -10.23 -16.38 8.94
CA SER A 38 -9.49 -17.52 8.39
C SER A 38 -8.34 -17.13 7.45
N ILE A 39 -8.45 -15.97 6.80
CA ILE A 39 -7.43 -15.45 5.89
C ILE A 39 -6.15 -15.10 6.65
N HIS A 40 -6.19 -14.86 7.95
CA HIS A 40 -5.03 -14.45 8.76
C HIS A 40 -3.84 -15.42 8.63
N ASP A 41 -4.08 -16.73 8.62
CA ASP A 41 -3.03 -17.76 8.68
C ASP A 41 -2.62 -18.31 7.31
N GLU A 42 -3.34 -17.97 6.25
CA GLU A 42 -3.07 -18.53 4.91
C GLU A 42 -1.78 -17.97 4.28
N ASN A 43 -1.02 -18.78 3.54
CA ASN A 43 0.18 -18.28 2.87
C ASN A 43 -0.13 -17.61 1.52
N ARG A 44 -0.96 -16.56 1.54
CA ARG A 44 -1.36 -15.77 0.35
C ARG A 44 -1.51 -14.27 0.67
N PRO A 45 -1.55 -13.38 -0.35
CA PRO A 45 -1.96 -11.99 -0.17
C PRO A 45 -3.31 -11.88 0.56
N LYS A 46 -3.40 -10.97 1.54
CA LYS A 46 -4.56 -10.86 2.46
C LYS A 46 -5.68 -9.94 1.98
N GLY A 47 -5.50 -9.28 0.83
CA GLY A 47 -6.51 -8.39 0.26
C GLY A 47 -6.68 -7.05 0.98
N PHE A 48 -5.70 -6.58 1.75
CA PHE A 48 -5.73 -5.21 2.26
C PHE A 48 -4.32 -4.65 2.47
N THR A 49 -4.24 -3.32 2.54
CA THR A 49 -3.05 -2.55 2.89
C THR A 49 -3.44 -1.31 3.68
N TYR A 50 -2.49 -0.66 4.33
CA TYR A 50 -2.76 0.56 5.11
C TYR A 50 -1.54 1.48 5.18
N SER A 51 -1.82 2.78 5.35
CA SER A 51 -0.78 3.79 5.57
C SER A 51 -0.20 3.68 6.98
N ASN A 52 0.93 4.34 7.20
CA ASN A 52 1.29 4.79 8.55
C ASN A 52 0.31 5.88 9.04
N PRO A 53 0.24 6.18 10.35
CA PRO A 53 -0.36 7.43 10.81
C PRO A 53 0.39 8.62 10.22
N PHE A 54 -0.27 9.47 9.44
CA PHE A 54 0.38 10.60 8.75
C PHE A 54 -0.29 11.95 9.09
N PRO A 55 0.45 13.07 9.04
CA PRO A 55 1.89 13.17 8.72
C PRO A 55 2.79 12.50 9.78
N PRO A 56 3.88 11.83 9.39
CA PRO A 56 4.78 11.20 10.36
C PRO A 56 5.55 12.27 11.15
N GLY A 57 5.83 11.98 12.42
CA GLY A 57 6.58 12.87 13.31
C GLY A 57 5.96 12.92 14.70
N ASP A 58 6.78 13.33 15.67
CA ASP A 58 6.38 13.43 17.08
C ASP A 58 5.12 14.27 17.24
N MET A 59 4.34 13.92 18.27
CA MET A 59 2.99 14.42 18.46
C MET A 59 2.87 15.09 19.82
N ARG A 60 2.14 16.20 19.84
CA ARG A 60 1.54 16.74 21.07
C ARG A 60 0.13 16.20 21.24
N GLU A 61 -0.36 16.20 22.47
CA GLU A 61 -1.76 15.94 22.73
C GLU A 61 -2.67 16.85 21.87
N GLY A 62 -3.68 16.24 21.24
CA GLY A 62 -4.61 16.90 20.33
C GLY A 62 -4.13 17.00 18.88
N ASP A 63 -2.88 16.65 18.57
CA ASP A 63 -2.39 16.68 17.17
C ASP A 63 -3.16 15.69 16.30
N GLU A 64 -3.68 16.17 15.17
CA GLU A 64 -4.39 15.34 14.21
C GLU A 64 -3.43 14.48 13.37
N ARG A 65 -3.87 13.25 13.07
CA ARG A 65 -3.28 12.34 12.11
C ARG A 65 -4.38 11.70 11.27
N THR A 66 -3.98 11.12 10.16
CA THR A 66 -4.84 10.35 9.27
C THR A 66 -4.29 8.94 9.13
N LEU A 67 -5.20 7.97 9.10
CA LEU A 67 -4.92 6.57 8.79
C LEU A 67 -5.82 6.15 7.62
N LEU A 68 -5.21 5.59 6.59
CA LEU A 68 -5.91 5.02 5.44
C LEU A 68 -5.81 3.50 5.48
N VAL A 69 -6.92 2.83 5.23
CA VAL A 69 -6.96 1.38 4.99
C VAL A 69 -7.63 1.15 3.64
N ALA A 70 -7.02 0.32 2.80
CA ALA A 70 -7.45 0.02 1.45
C ALA A 70 -7.64 -1.49 1.27
N SER A 71 -8.61 -1.85 0.43
CA SER A 71 -8.95 -3.23 0.09
C SER A 71 -9.79 -3.25 -1.19
N PRO A 72 -9.67 -4.30 -2.03
CA PRO A 72 -10.60 -4.56 -3.13
C PRO A 72 -11.93 -5.15 -2.62
N ASN A 73 -11.98 -5.62 -1.37
CA ASN A 73 -13.18 -6.14 -0.73
C ASN A 73 -13.83 -5.07 0.16
N GLU A 74 -15.04 -4.65 -0.20
CA GLU A 74 -15.82 -3.61 0.49
C GLU A 74 -16.34 -4.05 1.86
N GLU A 75 -16.71 -5.32 2.01
CA GLU A 75 -17.24 -5.86 3.26
C GLU A 75 -16.16 -5.97 4.33
N LEU A 76 -14.94 -6.37 3.94
CA LEU A 76 -13.75 -6.31 4.81
C LEU A 76 -13.55 -4.87 5.34
N LEU A 77 -13.63 -3.85 4.47
CA LEU A 77 -13.51 -2.46 4.90
C LEU A 77 -14.66 -2.02 5.80
N ALA A 78 -15.87 -2.54 5.57
CA ALA A 78 -17.03 -2.26 6.40
C ALA A 78 -16.84 -2.77 7.83
N HIS A 79 -16.29 -3.98 8.01
CA HIS A 79 -15.93 -4.52 9.32
C HIS A 79 -14.88 -3.66 10.03
N VAL A 80 -13.78 -3.31 9.35
CA VAL A 80 -12.75 -2.42 9.92
C VAL A 80 -13.32 -1.05 10.27
N ALA A 81 -14.18 -0.49 9.43
CA ALA A 81 -14.79 0.81 9.68
C ALA A 81 -15.81 0.78 10.83
N ALA A 82 -16.57 -0.31 10.99
CA ALA A 82 -17.49 -0.49 12.11
C ALA A 82 -16.72 -0.59 13.43
N ASP A 83 -15.69 -1.44 13.49
CA ASP A 83 -14.84 -1.61 14.67
C ASP A 83 -14.18 -0.29 15.11
N LEU A 84 -13.65 0.50 14.18
CA LEU A 84 -13.06 1.81 14.50
C LEU A 84 -14.09 2.87 14.95
N LYS A 85 -15.37 2.70 14.61
CA LYS A 85 -16.46 3.60 15.04
C LYS A 85 -17.00 3.21 16.40
N ASP A 86 -17.08 1.91 16.68
CA ASP A 86 -17.62 1.33 17.90
C ASP A 86 -16.59 1.39 19.03
N ASP A 87 -15.33 1.03 18.75
CA ASP A 87 -14.19 1.22 19.64
C ASP A 87 -13.23 2.28 19.07
N ARG A 88 -13.44 3.52 19.51
CA ARG A 88 -12.68 4.67 19.07
C ARG A 88 -11.31 4.80 19.74
N GLU A 89 -10.97 3.90 20.67
CA GLU A 89 -9.63 3.87 21.23
C GLU A 89 -8.68 3.15 20.27
N LEU A 90 -7.64 3.84 19.83
CA LEU A 90 -6.66 3.32 18.89
C LEU A 90 -5.25 3.49 19.46
N ASN A 91 -4.73 2.47 20.14
CA ASN A 91 -3.36 2.47 20.63
C ASN A 91 -2.45 1.73 19.65
N ILE A 92 -1.52 2.45 19.03
CA ILE A 92 -0.55 1.90 18.09
C ILE A 92 0.81 1.88 18.79
N GLY A 93 1.10 0.78 19.50
CA GLY A 93 2.26 0.73 20.39
C GLY A 93 2.08 1.72 21.53
N GLU A 94 3.08 2.57 21.75
CA GLU A 94 3.04 3.65 22.75
C GLU A 94 2.46 4.96 22.19
N MET A 95 1.87 4.94 20.99
CA MET A 95 1.17 6.10 20.41
C MET A 95 -0.34 5.99 20.67
N PRO A 96 -0.89 6.71 21.67
CA PRO A 96 -2.31 6.64 21.99
C PRO A 96 -3.10 7.59 21.10
N PHE A 97 -4.08 7.06 20.37
CA PHE A 97 -4.98 7.84 19.53
C PHE A 97 -6.45 7.66 19.92
N HIS A 98 -7.26 8.68 19.60
CA HIS A 98 -8.71 8.58 19.53
C HIS A 98 -9.16 8.68 18.07
N VAL A 99 -10.12 7.86 17.65
CA VAL A 99 -10.74 7.93 16.32
C VAL A 99 -11.89 8.93 16.33
N ASP A 100 -11.72 10.05 15.64
CA ASP A 100 -12.76 11.08 15.54
C ASP A 100 -13.85 10.70 14.53
N SER A 101 -13.41 10.24 13.36
CA SER A 101 -14.29 9.93 12.24
C SER A 101 -13.67 8.87 11.33
N VAL A 102 -14.54 8.09 10.68
CA VAL A 102 -14.18 7.12 9.66
C VAL A 102 -15.09 7.31 8.47
N ASN A 103 -14.51 7.65 7.32
CA ASN A 103 -15.23 7.98 6.08
C ASN A 103 -14.75 7.09 4.94
N GLY A 104 -15.64 6.78 3.99
CA GLY A 104 -15.24 6.14 2.73
C GLY A 104 -14.48 7.12 1.85
N LEU A 105 -13.47 6.62 1.14
CA LEU A 105 -12.68 7.37 0.18
C LEU A 105 -12.58 6.56 -1.13
N ALA A 106 -13.28 7.01 -2.16
CA ALA A 106 -13.12 6.47 -3.51
C ALA A 106 -11.78 6.94 -4.08
N THR A 107 -10.96 5.99 -4.53
CA THR A 107 -9.69 6.27 -5.21
C THR A 107 -9.73 5.54 -6.54
N ASP A 108 -9.39 6.23 -7.62
CA ASP A 108 -9.38 5.68 -8.97
C ASP A 108 -8.32 6.39 -9.82
N VAL A 109 -7.53 5.63 -10.57
CA VAL A 109 -6.47 6.19 -11.43
C VAL A 109 -6.99 7.01 -12.61
N GLY A 110 -8.27 6.87 -12.97
CA GLY A 110 -8.93 7.54 -14.08
C GLY A 110 -9.27 6.60 -15.23
N GLU A 111 -10.08 7.11 -16.16
CA GLU A 111 -10.40 6.45 -17.44
C GLU A 111 -9.15 6.38 -18.34
N PRO A 112 -9.14 5.51 -19.37
CA PRO A 112 -8.09 5.48 -20.39
C PRO A 112 -7.73 6.88 -20.92
N GLY A 113 -6.44 7.17 -21.00
CA GLY A 113 -5.87 8.48 -21.34
C GLY A 113 -5.63 9.42 -20.15
N THR A 114 -6.04 9.05 -18.93
CA THR A 114 -5.70 9.80 -17.71
C THR A 114 -4.25 9.55 -17.33
N SER A 115 -3.52 10.60 -16.98
CA SER A 115 -2.16 10.48 -16.44
C SER A 115 -2.09 10.99 -15.00
N GLY A 116 -1.11 10.51 -14.25
CA GLY A 116 -0.88 10.96 -12.89
C GLY A 116 0.35 10.33 -12.27
N THR A 117 0.48 10.56 -10.96
CA THR A 117 1.63 10.08 -10.18
C THR A 117 1.15 9.35 -8.94
N ILE A 118 1.63 8.12 -8.78
CA ILE A 118 1.43 7.29 -7.59
C ILE A 118 2.70 7.35 -6.73
N GLU A 119 2.57 7.73 -5.47
CA GLU A 119 3.67 7.68 -4.50
C GLU A 119 3.42 6.61 -3.45
N THR A 120 4.47 5.90 -3.06
CA THR A 120 4.44 5.00 -1.90
C THR A 120 4.25 5.80 -0.61
N GLY A 121 3.19 5.51 0.14
CA GLY A 121 3.00 6.04 1.49
C GLY A 121 3.90 5.33 2.51
N THR A 122 4.04 4.00 2.38
CA THR A 122 4.89 3.16 3.24
C THR A 122 5.98 2.45 2.44
N GLY A 123 7.02 1.95 3.11
CA GLY A 123 8.15 1.29 2.43
C GLY A 123 7.71 0.05 1.66
N VAL A 124 8.18 -0.09 0.43
CA VAL A 124 7.97 -1.26 -0.43
C VAL A 124 9.01 -2.31 -0.10
N LEU A 125 8.55 -3.51 0.17
CA LEU A 125 9.38 -4.70 0.38
C LEU A 125 9.40 -5.53 -0.90
N VAL A 126 10.59 -5.73 -1.46
CA VAL A 126 10.83 -6.64 -2.59
C VAL A 126 11.94 -7.58 -2.18
N ARG A 127 11.65 -8.89 -2.18
CA ARG A 127 12.64 -9.94 -1.94
C ARG A 127 12.91 -10.67 -3.25
N ILE A 128 14.18 -10.69 -3.63
CA ILE A 128 14.70 -11.39 -4.79
C ILE A 128 15.07 -12.79 -4.32
N PRO A 129 14.42 -13.83 -4.85
CA PRO A 129 14.70 -15.18 -4.41
C PRO A 129 16.06 -15.68 -4.95
N PRO A 130 16.75 -16.59 -4.22
CA PRO A 130 18.09 -17.06 -4.59
C PRO A 130 18.18 -17.65 -5.99
N TRP A 131 17.13 -18.36 -6.43
CA TRP A 131 17.08 -18.98 -7.76
C TRP A 131 17.03 -17.96 -8.93
N ARG A 132 16.90 -16.66 -8.65
CA ARG A 132 17.00 -15.57 -9.63
C ARG A 132 18.27 -14.75 -9.51
N PHE A 133 19.21 -15.09 -8.63
CA PHE A 133 20.45 -14.31 -8.47
C PHE A 133 21.29 -14.31 -9.74
N GLU A 134 21.45 -15.48 -10.38
CA GLU A 134 22.16 -15.61 -11.65
C GLU A 134 21.46 -14.81 -12.78
N GLU A 135 20.13 -14.81 -12.81
CA GLU A 135 19.34 -14.04 -13.79
C GLU A 135 19.61 -12.53 -13.72
N TYR A 136 19.89 -12.01 -12.52
CA TYR A 136 20.05 -10.58 -12.26
C TYR A 136 21.50 -10.16 -11.93
N ASP A 137 22.49 -11.02 -12.19
CA ASP A 137 23.90 -10.78 -11.87
C ASP A 137 24.13 -10.37 -10.40
N ILE A 138 23.41 -11.01 -9.46
CA ILE A 138 23.53 -10.75 -8.02
C ILE A 138 24.56 -11.73 -7.42
N ASP A 139 25.74 -11.21 -7.10
CA ASP A 139 26.83 -11.98 -6.49
C ASP A 139 26.81 -11.85 -4.95
N VAL A 140 26.30 -12.86 -4.27
CA VAL A 140 26.19 -12.93 -2.80
C VAL A 140 26.56 -14.32 -2.28
N ASP A 141 27.19 -14.37 -1.11
CA ASP A 141 27.66 -15.61 -0.47
C ASP A 141 26.59 -16.33 0.37
N HIS A 142 25.29 -16.18 0.06
CA HIS A 142 24.20 -16.80 0.82
C HIS A 142 23.04 -17.31 -0.06
N ASP A 143 22.32 -18.30 0.47
CA ASP A 143 21.14 -18.91 -0.17
C ASP A 143 19.81 -18.36 0.35
N GLU A 144 19.82 -17.23 1.06
CA GLU A 144 18.62 -16.51 1.51
C GLU A 144 18.17 -15.47 0.48
N ALA A 145 16.90 -15.10 0.49
CA ALA A 145 16.38 -14.08 -0.42
C ALA A 145 17.00 -12.70 -0.13
N GLU A 146 17.47 -12.01 -1.16
CA GLU A 146 18.07 -10.67 -1.03
C GLU A 146 17.01 -9.58 -1.16
N PHE A 147 17.12 -8.52 -0.37
CA PHE A 147 16.22 -7.37 -0.53
C PHE A 147 16.66 -6.52 -1.71
N TRP A 148 15.71 -5.96 -2.48
CA TRP A 148 16.07 -5.03 -3.53
C TRP A 148 16.75 -3.76 -2.95
N ARG A 149 17.80 -3.31 -3.63
CA ARG A 149 18.63 -2.14 -3.30
C ARG A 149 19.04 -1.43 -4.59
N PRO A 150 19.46 -0.15 -4.53
CA PRO A 150 19.81 0.62 -5.73
C PRO A 150 21.03 0.07 -6.50
N GLN A 151 21.84 -0.79 -5.85
CA GLN A 151 22.95 -1.48 -6.51
C GLN A 151 22.48 -2.58 -7.47
N HIS A 152 21.28 -3.11 -7.26
CA HIS A 152 20.64 -4.03 -8.20
C HIS A 152 19.96 -3.25 -9.32
N THR A 153 19.79 -3.89 -10.48
CA THR A 153 19.03 -3.31 -11.58
C THR A 153 17.56 -3.11 -11.20
N MET A 154 16.82 -2.33 -12.00
CA MET A 154 15.39 -2.13 -11.80
C MET A 154 14.54 -3.35 -12.17
N GLU A 155 15.09 -4.25 -12.97
CA GLU A 155 14.41 -5.44 -13.48
C GLU A 155 13.87 -6.36 -12.38
N PRO A 156 14.66 -6.81 -11.37
CA PRO A 156 14.13 -7.61 -10.27
C PRO A 156 13.00 -6.92 -9.51
N PHE A 157 13.07 -5.59 -9.37
CA PHE A 157 12.03 -4.82 -8.69
C PHE A 157 10.71 -4.82 -9.46
N ARG A 158 10.77 -4.50 -10.76
CA ARG A 158 9.58 -4.49 -11.63
C ARG A 158 8.96 -5.88 -11.73
N ASN A 159 9.79 -6.89 -12.00
CA ASN A 159 9.34 -8.28 -12.11
C ASN A 159 8.66 -8.73 -10.80
N GLN A 160 9.23 -8.41 -9.63
CA GLN A 160 8.61 -8.84 -8.37
C GLN A 160 7.30 -8.09 -8.07
N ILE A 161 7.18 -6.81 -8.43
CA ILE A 161 5.91 -6.07 -8.29
C ILE A 161 4.84 -6.67 -9.19
N GLU A 162 5.16 -6.91 -10.46
CA GLU A 162 4.24 -7.49 -11.43
C GLU A 162 3.77 -8.88 -11.00
N ASN A 163 4.71 -9.79 -10.71
CA ASN A 163 4.41 -11.14 -10.20
C ASN A 163 3.58 -11.13 -8.91
N ASN A 164 3.76 -10.11 -8.06
CA ASN A 164 2.96 -9.96 -6.84
C ASN A 164 1.54 -9.48 -7.14
N LEU A 165 1.37 -8.56 -8.10
CA LEU A 165 0.06 -8.08 -8.55
C LEU A 165 -0.70 -9.14 -9.33
N ASP A 166 -0.03 -10.01 -10.11
CA ASP A 166 -0.67 -11.19 -10.70
C ASP A 166 -1.29 -12.10 -9.64
N LYS A 167 -0.52 -12.44 -8.59
CA LYS A 167 -1.04 -13.25 -7.47
C LYS A 167 -2.24 -12.61 -6.77
N LYS A 168 -2.29 -11.27 -6.73
CA LYS A 168 -3.44 -10.53 -6.18
C LYS A 168 -4.60 -10.49 -7.17
N HIS A 169 -4.31 -10.37 -8.46
CA HIS A 169 -5.30 -10.41 -9.53
C HIS A 169 -6.05 -11.75 -9.47
N ASP A 170 -5.34 -12.86 -9.42
CA ASP A 170 -5.92 -14.22 -9.34
C ASP A 170 -6.84 -14.43 -8.13
N LEU A 171 -6.64 -13.64 -7.06
CA LEU A 171 -7.42 -13.75 -5.83
C LEU A 171 -8.61 -12.80 -5.78
N PHE A 172 -8.49 -11.61 -6.38
CA PHE A 172 -9.43 -10.50 -6.16
C PHE A 172 -10.07 -9.97 -7.43
N CYS A 173 -9.66 -10.44 -8.60
CA CYS A 173 -10.23 -10.09 -9.90
C CYS A 173 -10.84 -11.33 -10.59
N PRO A 174 -11.78 -11.13 -11.53
CA PRO A 174 -12.29 -12.23 -12.34
C PRO A 174 -11.18 -12.95 -13.13
N ASP A 175 -11.22 -14.29 -13.10
CA ASP A 175 -10.23 -15.19 -13.69
C ASP A 175 -10.13 -15.12 -15.21
N TYR A 176 -11.19 -14.71 -15.90
CA TYR A 176 -11.21 -14.55 -17.35
C TYR A 176 -10.56 -13.24 -17.84
N LEU A 177 -10.17 -12.35 -16.93
CA LEU A 177 -9.49 -11.09 -17.27
C LEU A 177 -7.97 -11.29 -17.19
N PRO A 178 -7.18 -10.63 -18.06
CA PRO A 178 -5.73 -10.76 -18.03
C PRO A 178 -5.13 -10.11 -16.78
N GLY A 179 -4.15 -10.80 -16.19
CA GLY A 179 -3.29 -10.27 -15.15
C GLY A 179 -2.29 -9.23 -15.68
N PRO A 180 -1.61 -8.48 -14.79
CA PRO A 180 -0.51 -7.58 -15.16
C PRO A 180 0.51 -8.15 -16.15
N SER A 181 1.04 -9.36 -15.92
CA SER A 181 2.07 -9.94 -16.81
C SER A 181 1.54 -10.47 -18.15
N GLU A 182 0.23 -10.62 -18.28
CA GLU A 182 -0.42 -11.07 -19.51
C GLU A 182 -0.83 -9.90 -20.41
N ALA A 183 -0.79 -8.67 -19.89
CA ALA A 183 -1.09 -7.46 -20.65
C ALA A 183 0.17 -6.88 -21.26
N ASP A 184 0.07 -6.39 -22.50
CA ASP A 184 1.21 -5.79 -23.19
C ASP A 184 1.66 -4.49 -22.51
N GLY A 185 2.96 -4.38 -22.20
CA GLY A 185 3.66 -3.15 -21.79
C GLY A 185 3.65 -2.83 -20.28
N ASP A 186 4.57 -1.96 -19.87
CA ASP A 186 4.89 -1.71 -18.45
C ASP A 186 3.72 -1.15 -17.62
N LEU A 187 3.67 -1.53 -16.33
CA LEU A 187 2.68 -1.03 -15.36
C LEU A 187 2.82 0.48 -15.08
N PHE A 188 4.01 1.04 -15.21
CA PHE A 188 4.30 2.44 -14.94
C PHE A 188 5.13 3.03 -16.08
N ASP A 189 4.84 4.28 -16.44
CA ASP A 189 5.60 5.03 -17.46
C ASP A 189 6.99 5.42 -16.93
N GLY A 190 7.12 5.61 -15.62
CA GLY A 190 8.34 6.02 -14.94
C GLY A 190 8.37 5.56 -13.49
N ALA A 191 9.59 5.39 -12.94
CA ALA A 191 9.79 5.00 -11.55
C ALA A 191 11.01 5.72 -10.97
N ASP A 192 10.76 6.62 -10.02
CA ASP A 192 11.79 7.39 -9.31
C ASP A 192 11.94 6.88 -7.87
N LEU A 193 13.16 6.44 -7.54
CA LEU A 193 13.50 6.07 -6.17
C LEU A 193 13.62 7.34 -5.30
N ILE A 194 12.77 7.45 -4.29
CA ILE A 194 12.81 8.55 -3.31
C ILE A 194 13.91 8.28 -2.28
N LYS A 195 13.92 7.08 -1.68
CA LYS A 195 14.93 6.65 -0.70
C LYS A 195 14.86 5.15 -0.45
N THR A 196 15.94 4.59 0.11
CA THR A 196 15.92 3.30 0.80
C THR A 196 16.19 3.48 2.29
N PHE A 197 15.72 2.54 3.10
CA PHE A 197 15.92 2.53 4.54
C PHE A 197 15.73 1.12 5.09
N SER A 198 16.23 0.87 6.30
CA SER A 198 16.10 -0.43 6.97
C SER A 198 15.33 -0.28 8.27
N ILE A 199 14.50 -1.27 8.58
CA ILE A 199 13.78 -1.33 9.84
C ILE A 199 13.92 -2.70 10.49
N PRO A 200 13.96 -2.77 11.83
CA PRO A 200 13.85 -4.04 12.54
C PRO A 200 12.40 -4.51 12.50
N VAL A 201 12.17 -5.74 12.04
CA VAL A 201 10.85 -6.37 11.99
C VAL A 201 10.86 -7.64 12.82
N THR A 202 9.86 -7.78 13.68
CA THR A 202 9.61 -9.04 14.40
C THR A 202 8.73 -9.92 13.53
N VAL A 203 9.32 -10.96 12.94
CA VAL A 203 8.61 -11.86 12.00
C VAL A 203 7.83 -12.94 12.76
N THR A 204 8.39 -13.42 13.86
CA THR A 204 7.77 -14.38 14.80
C THR A 204 8.34 -14.10 16.20
N GLN A 205 7.67 -14.58 17.25
CA GLN A 205 8.11 -14.38 18.63
C GLN A 205 9.59 -14.77 18.81
N GLY A 206 10.44 -13.79 19.17
CA GLY A 206 11.88 -13.99 19.39
C GLY A 206 12.78 -13.84 18.15
N GLN A 207 12.22 -13.79 16.93
CA GLN A 207 13.00 -13.61 15.70
C GLN A 207 12.82 -12.19 15.15
N ARG A 208 13.90 -11.40 15.22
CA ARG A 208 13.99 -10.06 14.64
C ARG A 208 14.88 -10.12 13.40
N GLU A 209 14.36 -9.62 12.29
CA GLU A 209 15.09 -9.44 11.05
C GLU A 209 15.24 -7.95 10.75
N THR A 210 16.25 -7.58 9.98
CA THR A 210 16.37 -6.22 9.45
C THR A 210 15.94 -6.25 7.99
N TRP A 211 14.79 -5.65 7.69
CA TRP A 211 14.28 -5.59 6.32
C TRP A 211 14.72 -4.30 5.65
N VAL A 212 15.16 -4.39 4.40
CA VAL A 212 15.46 -3.22 3.55
C VAL A 212 14.23 -2.88 2.72
N LEU A 213 13.84 -1.61 2.79
CA LEU A 213 12.65 -1.07 2.15
C LEU A 213 13.03 0.07 1.21
N SER A 214 12.17 0.34 0.25
CA SER A 214 12.32 1.42 -0.72
C SER A 214 11.06 2.27 -0.81
N LYS A 215 11.21 3.59 -0.99
CA LYS A 215 10.12 4.51 -1.30
C LYS A 215 10.26 4.99 -2.74
N TRP A 216 9.14 5.05 -3.43
CA TRP A 216 9.07 5.33 -4.86
C TRP A 216 7.97 6.32 -5.20
N ARG A 217 8.20 7.00 -6.32
CA ARG A 217 7.22 7.71 -7.12
C ARG A 217 7.12 7.01 -8.48
N PHE A 218 5.90 6.81 -8.96
CA PHE A 218 5.61 6.16 -10.23
C PHE A 218 4.71 7.05 -11.07
N ASP A 219 5.12 7.32 -12.30
CA ASP A 219 4.27 7.99 -13.27
C ASP A 219 3.46 6.94 -14.03
N TYR A 220 2.22 7.28 -14.37
CA TYR A 220 1.35 6.39 -15.11
C TYR A 220 0.49 7.15 -16.11
N THR A 221 0.17 6.47 -17.20
CA THR A 221 -0.89 6.83 -18.14
C THR A 221 -1.79 5.62 -18.31
N VAL A 222 -3.07 5.76 -18.01
CA VAL A 222 -4.04 4.68 -18.14
C VAL A 222 -4.18 4.35 -19.62
N ARG A 223 -3.89 3.10 -19.99
CA ARG A 223 -3.82 2.68 -21.41
C ARG A 223 -5.16 2.17 -21.90
N ASP A 224 -5.75 1.29 -21.10
CA ASP A 224 -7.05 0.67 -21.32
C ASP A 224 -7.65 0.25 -19.97
N ASP A 225 -8.80 -0.40 -20.01
CA ASP A 225 -9.53 -0.86 -18.82
C ASP A 225 -8.81 -1.97 -18.05
N HIS A 226 -7.95 -2.77 -18.71
CA HIS A 226 -7.12 -3.75 -18.03
C HIS A 226 -6.01 -3.07 -17.24
N HIS A 227 -5.29 -2.14 -17.86
CA HIS A 227 -4.27 -1.34 -17.18
C HIS A 227 -4.87 -0.55 -16.01
N ARG A 228 -6.05 0.06 -16.19
CA ARG A 228 -6.78 0.73 -15.12
C ARG A 228 -7.06 -0.20 -13.94
N ARG A 229 -7.55 -1.42 -14.20
CA ARG A 229 -7.81 -2.44 -13.17
C ARG A 229 -6.54 -2.80 -12.42
N HIS A 230 -5.42 -3.00 -13.12
CA HIS A 230 -4.13 -3.35 -12.51
C HIS A 230 -3.63 -2.24 -11.58
N LEU A 231 -3.70 -0.98 -12.02
CA LEU A 231 -3.31 0.17 -11.20
C LEU A 231 -4.23 0.37 -10.00
N ASN A 232 -5.55 0.21 -10.17
CA ASN A 232 -6.50 0.27 -9.06
C ASN A 232 -6.31 -0.89 -8.06
N LEU A 233 -5.96 -2.08 -8.55
CA LEU A 233 -5.59 -3.20 -7.69
C LEU A 233 -4.35 -2.87 -6.85
N ALA A 234 -3.34 -2.21 -7.43
CA ALA A 234 -2.18 -1.72 -6.68
C ALA A 234 -2.57 -0.67 -5.63
N LEU A 235 -3.51 0.24 -5.94
CA LEU A 235 -4.04 1.20 -4.98
C LEU A 235 -4.80 0.55 -3.81
N ASP A 236 -5.44 -0.59 -4.07
CA ASP A 236 -6.29 -1.28 -3.10
C ASP A 236 -5.56 -2.32 -2.25
N THR A 237 -4.48 -2.89 -2.78
CA THR A 237 -3.73 -3.97 -2.11
C THR A 237 -2.29 -3.61 -1.80
N GLY A 238 -1.82 -2.45 -2.25
CA GLY A 238 -0.42 -2.06 -2.20
C GLY A 238 0.43 -2.80 -3.23
N ILE A 239 1.71 -2.46 -3.30
CA ILE A 239 2.71 -3.11 -4.16
C ILE A 239 3.76 -3.86 -3.33
N GLY A 240 4.44 -4.83 -3.94
CA GLY A 240 5.43 -5.64 -3.25
C GLY A 240 4.82 -6.53 -2.17
N GLU A 241 5.64 -6.91 -1.18
CA GLU A 241 5.30 -7.97 -0.24
C GLU A 241 4.85 -7.45 1.13
N ARG A 242 4.17 -8.34 1.88
CA ARG A 242 3.75 -8.10 3.27
C ARG A 242 2.84 -6.87 3.46
N ASN A 243 1.92 -6.64 2.51
CA ASN A 243 1.01 -5.47 2.57
C ASN A 243 0.11 -5.43 3.81
N SER A 244 -0.29 -6.59 4.35
CA SER A 244 -1.04 -6.67 5.60
C SER A 244 -0.21 -6.34 6.86
N LEU A 245 1.12 -6.20 6.73
CA LEU A 245 1.98 -5.59 7.75
C LEU A 245 2.14 -4.07 7.54
N GLY A 246 1.45 -3.47 6.57
CA GLY A 246 1.50 -2.03 6.30
C GLY A 246 2.64 -1.61 5.39
N PHE A 247 3.18 -2.53 4.58
CA PHE A 247 4.21 -2.24 3.58
C PHE A 247 3.61 -2.03 2.19
N GLY A 248 4.26 -1.18 1.39
CA GLY A 248 3.91 -0.92 0.00
C GLY A 248 2.54 -0.28 -0.22
N PHE A 249 1.98 0.40 0.79
CA PHE A 249 0.81 1.25 0.58
C PHE A 249 1.18 2.37 -0.40
N VAL A 250 0.30 2.64 -1.37
CA VAL A 250 0.51 3.65 -2.42
C VAL A 250 -0.68 4.59 -2.50
N ASN A 251 -0.46 5.84 -2.93
CA ASN A 251 -1.51 6.82 -3.11
C ASN A 251 -1.28 7.70 -4.35
N ILE A 252 -2.36 8.19 -4.95
CA ILE A 252 -2.27 9.18 -6.02
C ILE A 252 -1.90 10.53 -5.37
N THR A 253 -0.89 11.19 -5.91
CA THR A 253 -0.40 12.50 -5.44
C THR A 253 -0.70 13.62 -6.42
N GLU A 254 -0.69 13.32 -7.72
CA GLU A 254 -1.05 14.22 -8.81
C GLU A 254 -1.92 13.47 -9.82
N LYS A 255 -2.92 14.14 -10.40
CA LYS A 255 -3.81 13.56 -11.41
C LYS A 255 -4.20 14.62 -12.44
N ASP A 256 -3.81 14.39 -13.69
CA ASP A 256 -4.11 15.25 -14.83
C ASP A 256 -5.18 14.57 -15.71
N SER A 257 -6.42 15.01 -15.57
CA SER A 257 -7.51 14.55 -16.45
C SER A 257 -7.59 15.44 -17.70
N GLN A 258 -7.61 14.85 -18.91
CA GLN A 258 -7.79 15.62 -20.15
C GLN A 258 -9.11 16.42 -20.18
N ASP A 259 -10.15 15.99 -19.45
CA ASP A 259 -11.43 16.71 -19.34
C ASP A 259 -11.32 18.08 -18.67
N ALA A 260 -10.31 18.31 -17.81
CA ALA A 260 -10.13 19.61 -17.16
C ALA A 260 -9.65 20.70 -18.13
N ARG A 261 -9.13 20.34 -19.30
CA ARG A 261 -8.59 21.30 -20.28
C ARG A 261 -9.62 21.78 -21.32
N THR A 262 -10.84 21.25 -21.31
CA THR A 262 -11.89 21.58 -22.30
C THR A 262 -13.09 22.34 -21.69
N GLY A 263 -13.22 22.41 -20.36
CA GLY A 263 -14.33 23.07 -19.67
C GLY A 263 -13.93 24.35 -18.92
N GLY A 264 -13.70 25.46 -19.62
CA GLY A 264 -13.27 26.69 -18.93
C GLY A 264 -13.13 27.96 -19.77
N ARG A 265 -13.97 28.18 -20.78
CA ARG A 265 -14.20 29.52 -21.36
C ARG A 265 -15.69 29.78 -21.47
N ILE A 266 -16.30 30.20 -20.36
CA ILE A 266 -17.52 31.00 -20.41
C ILE A 266 -17.13 32.38 -19.92
N GLY A 267 -17.04 33.30 -20.89
CA GLY A 267 -16.56 34.66 -20.69
C GLY A 267 -17.46 35.46 -19.76
N ALA A 268 -16.81 36.26 -18.93
CA ALA A 268 -17.41 37.45 -18.35
C ALA A 268 -17.96 38.33 -19.47
N ARG A 269 -19.24 38.69 -19.39
CA ARG A 269 -19.75 39.93 -19.96
C ARG A 269 -20.25 40.80 -18.81
N THR A 270 -19.66 41.98 -18.80
CA THR A 270 -20.07 43.26 -18.18
C THR A 270 -21.56 43.41 -17.92
#